data_AF-A0A660SHX7-F1
#
_entry.id   AF-A0A660SHX7-F1
#
_cell.length_a   1.000
_cell.length_b   1.000
_cell.length_c   1.000
_cell.angle_alpha   90.00
_cell.angle_beta   90.00
_cell.angle_gamma   90.00
#
_symmetry.space_group_name_H-M   'P 1'
#
loop_
_entity.id
_entity.type
_entity.pdbx_description
1 polymer ?
#
loop_
_entity_poly.entity_id
_entity_poly.type
_entity_poly.pdbx_seq_one_letter_code
_entity_poly.pdbx_strand_id
1 'polypeptide(L)'
;MIVVCEKCQKKYNVDESKIPEQGIKVRCAQCGNIIFIKKEAAPKEERRDKEELRVRARRLARALAKDLLLYHGDKVEKGLKEGTLAQLLGGEIRKSWQYYCQQIPAEIRAEHDYFKEALNEIIGKGKVIFK
;
A
#
# COMPACT_ATOMS: atom_id res chain seq x y z
N MET A 1 6.52 25.55 2.08
CA MET A 1 5.81 26.23 0.96
C MET A 1 5.81 27.76 1.08
N ILE A 2 5.66 28.50 -0.03
CA ILE A 2 5.51 29.98 -0.02
C ILE A 2 4.02 30.34 -0.01
N VAL A 3 3.61 31.22 0.90
CA VAL A 3 2.23 31.72 1.03
C VAL A 3 2.22 33.23 0.81
N VAL A 4 1.28 33.71 0.00
CA VAL A 4 1.13 35.15 -0.31
C VAL A 4 -0.09 35.71 0.40
N CYS A 5 0.05 36.86 1.05
CA CYS A 5 -1.09 37.55 1.64
C CYS A 5 -1.94 38.23 0.56
N GLU A 6 -3.23 37.96 0.53
CA GLU A 6 -4.16 38.54 -0.46
C GLU A 6 -4.36 40.05 -0.29
N LYS A 7 -4.15 40.60 0.93
CA LYS A 7 -4.36 42.01 1.22
C LYS A 7 -3.15 42.89 0.93
N CYS A 8 -1.94 42.40 1.19
CA CYS A 8 -0.71 43.20 1.07
C CYS A 8 0.36 42.58 0.18
N GLN A 9 0.06 41.45 -0.47
CA GLN A 9 0.94 40.72 -1.39
C GLN A 9 2.30 40.27 -0.82
N LYS A 10 2.49 40.34 0.51
CA LYS A 10 3.72 39.87 1.15
C LYS A 10 3.81 38.36 1.07
N LYS A 11 5.00 37.87 0.70
CA LYS A 11 5.34 36.44 0.65
C LYS A 11 5.92 35.97 1.98
N TYR A 12 5.45 34.84 2.47
CA TYR A 12 5.92 34.17 3.68
C TYR A 12 6.42 32.78 3.32
N ASN A 13 7.60 32.41 3.83
CA ASN A 13 8.05 31.02 3.78
C ASN A 13 7.49 30.30 5.01
N VAL A 14 6.60 29.34 4.78
CA VAL A 14 5.93 28.58 5.82
C VAL A 14 6.42 27.15 5.79
N ASP A 15 6.91 26.70 6.94
CA ASP A 15 7.33 25.33 7.19
C ASP A 15 6.11 24.39 7.20
N GLU A 16 6.11 23.40 6.32
CA GLU A 16 5.03 22.44 6.14
C GLU A 16 4.86 21.49 7.34
N SER A 17 5.88 21.37 8.17
CA SER A 17 5.84 20.56 9.41
C SER A 17 4.96 21.22 10.49
N LYS A 18 4.70 22.53 10.38
CA LYS A 18 3.89 23.31 11.33
C LYS A 18 2.43 23.45 10.89
N ILE A 19 2.07 22.88 9.75
CA ILE A 19 0.71 22.94 9.19
C ILE A 19 0.01 21.59 9.46
N PRO A 20 -1.02 21.54 10.34
CA PRO A 20 -1.81 20.34 10.57
C PRO A 20 -2.68 20.00 9.33
N GLU A 21 -3.15 18.76 9.22
CA GLU A 21 -3.95 18.30 8.06
C GLU A 21 -5.24 19.11 7.84
N GLN A 22 -5.83 19.59 8.93
CA GLN A 22 -7.01 20.47 8.93
C GLN A 22 -6.73 21.90 8.43
N GLY A 23 -5.46 22.27 8.23
CA GLY A 23 -5.01 23.62 7.90
C GLY A 23 -4.85 24.51 9.14
N ILE A 24 -4.12 25.61 8.98
CA ILE A 24 -3.83 26.59 10.03
C ILE A 24 -4.24 27.99 9.57
N LYS A 25 -4.88 28.73 10.47
CA LYS A 25 -5.12 30.18 10.30
C LYS A 25 -3.90 30.92 10.82
N VAL A 26 -3.20 31.63 9.95
CA VAL A 26 -2.06 32.48 10.34
C VAL A 26 -2.40 33.94 10.15
N ARG A 27 -1.91 34.79 11.06
CA ARG A 27 -2.05 36.24 10.94
C ARG A 27 -0.88 36.79 10.12
N CYS A 28 -1.18 37.59 9.10
CA CYS A 28 -0.18 38.34 8.34
C CYS A 28 0.49 39.39 9.23
N ALA A 29 1.81 39.29 9.39
CA ALA A 29 2.59 40.23 10.20
C ALA A 29 2.60 41.68 9.67
N GLN A 30 2.27 41.91 8.38
CA GLN A 30 2.31 43.24 7.77
C GLN A 30 0.96 43.99 7.81
N CYS A 31 -0.16 43.30 7.62
CA CYS A 31 -1.47 43.96 7.52
C CYS A 31 -2.55 43.37 8.44
N GLY A 32 -2.20 42.39 9.27
CA GLY A 32 -3.12 41.73 10.20
C GLY A 32 -4.12 40.76 9.57
N ASN A 33 -4.15 40.63 8.24
CA ASN A 33 -5.08 39.74 7.55
C ASN A 33 -4.89 38.27 7.96
N ILE A 34 -5.99 37.52 8.13
CA ILE A 34 -5.94 36.10 8.48
C ILE A 34 -5.90 35.28 7.20
N ILE A 35 -4.84 34.50 7.01
CA ILE A 35 -4.63 33.63 5.86
C ILE A 35 -4.84 32.19 6.31
N PHE A 36 -5.64 31.43 5.57
CA PHE A 36 -5.82 30.01 5.83
C PHE A 36 -4.88 29.20 4.95
N ILE A 37 -3.94 28.48 5.56
CA ILE A 37 -2.96 27.64 4.86
C ILE A 37 -3.32 26.20 5.09
N LYS A 38 -3.57 25.46 4.03
CA LYS A 38 -3.80 24.01 4.07
C LYS A 38 -2.66 23.31 3.35
N LYS A 39 -2.12 22.27 3.97
CA LYS A 39 -1.20 21.34 3.30
C LYS A 39 -2.01 20.50 2.33
N GLU A 40 -1.70 20.58 1.03
CA GLU A 40 -2.31 19.67 0.06
C GLU A 40 -1.76 18.26 0.31
N ALA A 41 -2.60 17.40 0.89
CA ALA A 41 -2.38 15.96 0.82
C ALA A 41 -2.40 15.54 -0.67
N ALA A 42 -1.59 14.53 -1.04
CA ALA A 42 -1.37 14.09 -2.43
C ALA A 42 -2.62 14.20 -3.32
N PRO A 43 -2.49 14.61 -4.61
CA PRO A 43 -3.64 14.81 -5.49
C PRO A 43 -4.69 13.72 -5.35
N LYS A 44 -5.98 14.08 -5.29
CA LYS A 44 -7.08 13.13 -5.09
C LYS A 44 -7.07 11.99 -6.13
N GLU A 45 -6.63 12.29 -7.34
CA GLU A 45 -6.47 11.33 -8.44
C GLU A 45 -5.36 10.30 -8.10
N GLU A 46 -4.17 10.75 -7.70
CA GLU A 46 -3.06 9.86 -7.32
C GLU A 46 -3.45 8.93 -6.16
N ARG A 47 -4.22 9.42 -5.19
CA ARG A 47 -4.75 8.58 -4.10
C ARG A 47 -5.73 7.52 -4.60
N ARG A 48 -6.58 7.87 -5.57
CA ARG A 48 -7.57 6.95 -6.14
C ARG A 48 -6.89 5.85 -6.96
N ASP A 49 -5.88 6.21 -7.75
CA ASP A 49 -5.09 5.29 -8.56
C ASP A 49 -4.36 4.27 -7.67
N LYS A 50 -3.75 4.74 -6.57
CA LYS A 50 -3.10 3.85 -5.59
C LYS A 50 -4.10 2.90 -4.92
N GLU A 51 -5.29 3.38 -4.56
CA GLU A 51 -6.31 2.51 -3.99
C GLU A 51 -6.77 1.42 -4.97
N GLU A 52 -6.95 1.77 -6.25
CA GLU A 52 -7.27 0.78 -7.29
C GLU A 52 -6.16 -0.27 -7.43
N LEU A 53 -4.89 0.15 -7.41
CA LEU A 53 -3.75 -0.75 -7.45
C LEU A 53 -3.69 -1.68 -6.22
N ARG A 54 -4.03 -1.20 -5.02
CA ARG A 54 -4.14 -2.05 -3.81
C ARG A 54 -5.24 -3.09 -3.93
N VAL A 55 -6.41 -2.69 -4.45
CA VAL A 55 -7.52 -3.62 -4.71
C VAL A 55 -7.08 -4.69 -5.72
N ARG A 56 -6.40 -4.30 -6.81
CA ARG A 56 -5.86 -5.21 -7.81
C ARG A 56 -4.83 -6.16 -7.20
N ALA A 57 -3.90 -5.65 -6.39
CA ALA A 57 -2.89 -6.43 -5.69
C ALA A 57 -3.52 -7.50 -4.80
N ARG A 58 -4.48 -7.12 -3.95
CA ARG A 58 -5.21 -8.07 -3.09
C ARG A 58 -5.94 -9.14 -3.89
N ARG A 59 -6.63 -8.75 -4.98
CA ARG A 59 -7.35 -9.69 -5.85
C ARG A 59 -6.41 -10.69 -6.52
N LEU A 60 -5.32 -10.20 -7.11
CA LEU A 60 -4.35 -11.04 -7.81
C LEU A 60 -3.66 -12.01 -6.87
N ALA A 61 -3.24 -11.54 -5.68
CA ALA A 61 -2.64 -12.39 -4.66
C ALA A 61 -3.54 -13.57 -4.27
N ARG A 62 -4.83 -13.30 -4.01
CA ARG A 62 -5.82 -14.35 -3.67
C ARG A 62 -6.07 -15.30 -4.84
N ALA A 63 -6.15 -14.79 -6.06
CA ALA A 63 -6.32 -15.61 -7.26
C ALA A 63 -5.17 -16.61 -7.40
N LEU A 64 -3.92 -16.14 -7.35
CA LEU A 64 -2.75 -17.00 -7.47
C LEU A 64 -2.65 -18.03 -6.34
N ALA A 65 -2.97 -17.64 -5.10
CA ALA A 65 -3.01 -18.57 -3.98
C ALA A 65 -4.11 -19.64 -4.14
N LYS A 66 -5.28 -19.26 -4.69
CA LYS A 66 -6.34 -20.24 -5.02
C LYS A 66 -5.93 -21.16 -6.15
N ASP A 67 -5.25 -20.67 -7.18
CA ASP A 67 -4.75 -21.51 -8.28
C ASP A 67 -3.72 -22.52 -7.76
N LEU A 68 -2.79 -22.09 -6.89
CA LEU A 68 -1.86 -22.99 -6.22
C LEU A 68 -2.59 -24.08 -5.44
N LEU A 69 -3.65 -23.74 -4.70
CA LEU A 69 -4.45 -24.71 -3.97
C LEU A 69 -5.21 -25.67 -4.91
N LEU A 70 -5.78 -25.14 -6.00
CA LEU A 70 -6.56 -25.92 -6.96
C LEU A 70 -5.69 -26.94 -7.70
N TYR A 71 -4.52 -26.52 -8.20
CA TYR A 71 -3.64 -27.37 -9.01
C TYR A 71 -2.63 -28.17 -8.21
N HIS A 72 -2.37 -27.80 -6.96
CA HIS A 72 -1.38 -28.47 -6.11
C HIS A 72 -1.91 -28.84 -4.73
N GLY A 73 -3.23 -29.06 -4.61
CA GLY A 73 -3.91 -29.41 -3.36
C GLY A 73 -3.23 -30.55 -2.60
N ASP A 74 -2.90 -31.65 -3.28
CA ASP A 74 -2.24 -32.81 -2.65
C ASP A 74 -0.88 -32.43 -2.02
N LYS A 75 -0.11 -31.58 -2.71
CA LYS A 75 1.19 -31.09 -2.23
C LYS A 75 1.03 -30.15 -1.05
N VAL A 76 -0.02 -29.33 -1.05
CA VAL A 76 -0.38 -28.45 0.06
C VAL A 76 -0.70 -29.29 1.29
N GLU A 77 -1.59 -30.27 1.18
CA GLU A 77 -2.00 -31.08 2.32
C GLU A 77 -0.85 -31.90 2.90
N LYS A 78 -0.07 -32.55 2.03
CA LYS A 78 1.13 -33.27 2.44
C LYS A 78 2.15 -32.34 3.11
N GLY A 79 2.43 -31.20 2.48
CA GLY A 79 3.38 -30.21 2.98
C GLY A 79 2.97 -29.61 4.33
N LEU A 80 1.67 -29.41 4.57
CA LEU A 80 1.15 -28.95 5.86
C LEU A 80 1.28 -30.00 6.95
N LYS A 81 1.00 -31.27 6.61
CA LYS A 81 1.04 -32.39 7.56
C LYS A 81 2.47 -32.74 7.97
N GLU A 82 3.40 -32.71 7.03
CA GLU A 82 4.79 -33.13 7.21
C GLU A 82 5.75 -31.96 7.50
N GLY A 83 5.28 -30.71 7.38
CA GLY A 83 6.14 -29.52 7.49
C GLY A 83 7.07 -29.30 6.29
N THR A 84 6.79 -29.94 5.15
CA THR A 84 7.63 -29.95 3.93
C THR A 84 7.11 -29.01 2.83
N LEU A 85 6.22 -28.08 3.18
CA LEU A 85 5.52 -27.23 2.21
C LEU A 85 6.47 -26.42 1.30
N ALA A 86 7.57 -25.91 1.85
CA ALA A 86 8.58 -25.19 1.09
C ALA A 86 9.28 -26.09 0.05
N GLN A 87 9.51 -27.37 0.37
CA GLN A 87 10.16 -28.32 -0.54
C GLN A 87 9.21 -28.73 -1.67
N LEU A 88 7.93 -28.97 -1.35
CA LEU A 88 6.95 -29.48 -2.31
C LEU A 88 6.33 -28.41 -3.20
N LEU A 89 6.15 -27.20 -2.66
CA LEU A 89 5.40 -26.12 -3.31
C LEU A 89 6.23 -24.85 -3.55
N GLY A 90 7.43 -24.75 -2.99
CA GLY A 90 8.26 -23.53 -3.08
C GLY A 90 8.55 -23.07 -4.50
N GLY A 91 8.75 -24.00 -5.44
CA GLY A 91 8.93 -23.67 -6.86
C GLY A 91 7.72 -22.98 -7.48
N GLU A 92 6.52 -23.47 -7.19
CA GLU A 92 5.26 -22.93 -7.72
C GLU A 92 4.88 -21.61 -7.06
N ILE A 93 5.14 -21.49 -5.75
CA ILE A 93 5.00 -20.23 -5.01
C ILE A 93 5.95 -19.18 -5.60
N ARG A 94 7.21 -19.53 -5.90
CA ARG A 94 8.19 -18.60 -6.47
C ARG A 94 7.77 -18.10 -7.85
N LYS A 95 7.28 -18.96 -8.73
CA LYS A 95 6.74 -18.58 -10.04
C LYS A 95 5.55 -17.62 -9.88
N SER A 96 4.62 -17.96 -9.01
CA SER A 96 3.45 -17.13 -8.70
C SER A 96 3.85 -15.76 -8.14
N TRP A 97 4.86 -15.72 -7.27
CA TRP A 97 5.42 -14.48 -6.73
C TRP A 97 6.08 -13.61 -7.80
N GLN A 98 6.85 -14.22 -8.71
CA GLN A 98 7.46 -13.51 -9.83
C GLN A 98 6.41 -12.89 -10.74
N TYR A 99 5.36 -13.65 -11.07
CA TYR A 99 4.24 -13.14 -11.85
C TYR A 99 3.52 -11.99 -11.12
N TYR A 100 3.27 -12.14 -9.82
CA TYR A 100 2.70 -11.08 -8.99
C TYR A 100 3.55 -9.79 -9.02
N CYS A 101 4.88 -9.91 -8.91
CA CYS A 101 5.79 -8.77 -8.96
C CYS A 101 5.81 -8.05 -10.32
N GLN A 102 5.57 -8.78 -11.41
CA GLN A 102 5.48 -8.20 -12.75
C GLN A 102 4.21 -7.37 -12.93
N GLN A 103 3.12 -7.75 -12.25
CA GLN A 103 1.82 -7.10 -12.37
C GLN A 103 1.60 -5.97 -11.37
N ILE A 104 2.24 -6.07 -10.19
CA ILE A 104 2.03 -5.14 -9.08
C ILE A 104 3.27 -4.27 -8.86
N PRO A 105 3.14 -2.93 -8.95
CA PRO A 105 4.24 -1.99 -8.72
C PRO A 105 4.93 -2.17 -7.37
N ALA A 106 6.23 -1.86 -7.33
CA ALA A 106 7.05 -2.02 -6.13
C ALA A 106 6.53 -1.18 -4.94
N GLU A 107 6.00 0.01 -5.20
CA GLU A 107 5.40 0.88 -4.18
C GLU A 107 4.26 0.21 -3.41
N ILE A 108 3.36 -0.49 -4.11
CA ILE A 108 2.25 -1.21 -3.48
C ILE A 108 2.76 -2.43 -2.71
N ARG A 109 3.76 -3.13 -3.27
CA ARG A 109 4.38 -4.30 -2.62
C ARG A 109 5.18 -3.93 -1.38
N ALA A 110 5.77 -2.74 -1.35
CA ALA A 110 6.51 -2.22 -0.20
C ALA A 110 5.58 -1.71 0.90
N GLU A 111 4.40 -1.20 0.54
CA GLU A 111 3.40 -0.77 1.51
C GLU A 111 2.75 -1.95 2.24
N HIS A 112 2.41 -3.02 1.51
CA HIS A 112 1.70 -4.15 2.09
C HIS A 112 1.90 -5.48 1.33
N ASP A 113 2.13 -6.56 2.07
CA ASP A 113 2.39 -7.88 1.50
C ASP A 113 1.10 -8.71 1.36
N TYR A 114 0.25 -8.30 0.41
CA TYR A 114 -0.99 -9.02 0.11
C TYR A 114 -0.76 -10.48 -0.35
N PHE A 115 0.40 -10.76 -0.94
CA PHE A 115 0.70 -12.10 -1.44
C PHE A 115 0.92 -13.07 -0.28
N LYS A 116 1.74 -12.69 0.71
CA LYS A 116 1.94 -13.47 1.93
C LYS A 116 0.66 -13.68 2.71
N GLU A 117 -0.18 -12.64 2.85
CA GLU A 117 -1.48 -12.79 3.50
C GLU A 117 -2.35 -13.82 2.80
N ALA A 118 -2.48 -13.73 1.47
CA ALA A 118 -3.25 -14.68 0.69
C ALA A 118 -2.73 -16.11 0.83
N LEU A 119 -1.40 -16.30 0.87
CA LEU A 119 -0.80 -17.61 1.11
C LEU A 119 -1.13 -18.15 2.51
N ASN A 120 -1.01 -17.34 3.56
CA ASN A 120 -1.35 -17.77 4.92
C ASN A 120 -2.85 -18.09 5.07
N GLU A 121 -3.71 -17.27 4.47
CA GLU A 121 -5.16 -17.47 4.51
C GLU A 121 -5.58 -18.74 3.76
N ILE A 122 -5.13 -18.90 2.51
CA ILE A 122 -5.63 -19.94 1.59
C ILE A 122 -4.81 -21.23 1.71
N ILE A 123 -3.48 -21.13 1.57
CA ILE A 123 -2.59 -22.30 1.63
C ILE A 123 -2.34 -22.71 3.08
N GLY A 124 -2.13 -21.74 3.97
CA GLY A 124 -1.95 -21.98 5.41
C GLY A 124 -3.22 -22.34 6.16
N LYS A 125 -4.38 -22.38 5.50
CA LYS A 125 -5.70 -22.61 6.09
C LYS A 125 -5.93 -21.69 7.31
N GLY A 126 -5.55 -20.42 7.19
CA GLY A 126 -5.65 -19.38 8.23
C GLY A 126 -4.49 -19.34 9.24
N LYS A 127 -3.52 -20.24 9.15
CA LYS A 127 -2.32 -20.24 10.01
C LYS A 127 -1.20 -19.41 9.38
N VAL A 128 -0.43 -18.73 10.23
CA VAL A 128 0.78 -18.00 9.81
C VAL A 128 1.93 -18.99 9.59
N ILE A 129 2.14 -19.39 8.35
CA ILE A 129 3.20 -20.32 7.92
C ILE A 129 4.31 -19.55 7.19
N PHE A 130 3.92 -18.59 6.36
CA PHE A 130 4.82 -17.73 5.61
C PHE A 130 5.08 -16.46 6.42
N LYS A 131 6.35 -16.18 6.72
CA LYS A 131 6.82 -15.03 7.53
C LYS A 131 7.39 -13.93 6.64
#